data_AF-A0A1R3X2C4-F1
#
_entry.id   AF-A0A1R3X2C4-F1
#
_cell.length_a   1.000
_cell.length_b   1.000
_cell.length_c   1.000
_cell.angle_alpha   90.00
_cell.angle_beta   90.00
_cell.angle_gamma   90.00
#
_symmetry.space_group_name_H-M   'P 1'
#
loop_
_entity.id
_entity.type
_entity.pdbx_description
1 polymer ?
#
loop_
_entity_poly.entity_id
_entity_poly.type
_entity_poly.pdbx_seq_one_letter_code
_entity_poly.pdbx_strand_id
1 'polypeptide(L)'
;MKTNYLLYLAAVLLLACGEQQVKDPDVAAEKPIETSVQLTEEEIDTLRQKCEAYYAGLHVHDSVRIAYLDKVLADRKSKLTENNRRFLTQLKQDFTTSTPKQPRLTIEQALFPVFRIPDQPLGIIGQRIPDMDKPEEFTDLSAEAALLQKWVGPDWANNNGTRLVHYPELLESVYPAGKPQVYLYTTKTTRKSRIKELGFYQSECSDYFHYTFDAQSLQEGDELLFASRLPLDLTYENNPAFDSWYKSNLLPECADCPSSHDQAKTVAKLTGTENLYFMYADAFPDNQELHTPLRALVAQGDDGKWLYLWYSDIDNFGCSCL
;
A
#
# COMPACT_ATOMS: atom_id res chain seq x y z
N MET A 1 -8.64 47.62 -35.55
CA MET A 1 -9.89 47.45 -34.79
C MET A 1 -9.54 46.84 -33.44
N LYS A 2 -9.69 47.62 -32.37
CA LYS A 2 -9.88 47.13 -30.99
C LYS A 2 -11.26 46.41 -30.98
N THR A 3 -11.60 45.38 -30.18
CA THR A 3 -11.56 45.32 -28.71
C THR A 3 -12.06 43.92 -28.26
N ASN A 4 -11.59 43.47 -27.09
CA ASN A 4 -12.28 42.66 -26.07
C ASN A 4 -12.49 41.15 -26.24
N TYR A 5 -11.43 40.41 -25.89
CA TYR A 5 -11.51 39.20 -25.04
C TYR A 5 -11.68 39.63 -23.58
N LEU A 6 -12.82 39.32 -22.95
CA LEU A 6 -13.06 39.26 -21.48
C LEU A 6 -14.58 39.35 -21.26
N LEU A 7 -15.27 38.21 -21.10
CA LEU A 7 -16.58 38.02 -20.43
C LEU A 7 -17.26 36.67 -20.72
N TYR A 8 -16.50 35.56 -20.73
CA TYR A 8 -17.10 34.21 -20.90
C TYR A 8 -16.71 33.19 -19.82
N LEU A 9 -16.27 33.67 -18.65
CA LEU A 9 -15.85 32.80 -17.53
C LEU A 9 -16.63 33.01 -16.22
N ALA A 10 -17.80 33.66 -16.26
CA ALA A 10 -18.60 33.97 -15.07
C ALA A 10 -20.06 33.49 -15.13
N ALA A 11 -20.41 32.56 -16.03
CA ALA A 11 -21.80 32.14 -16.24
C ALA A 11 -22.05 30.62 -16.17
N VAL A 12 -21.15 29.85 -15.55
CA VAL A 12 -21.33 28.38 -15.36
C VAL A 12 -21.34 27.98 -13.86
N LEU A 13 -21.24 28.92 -12.92
CA LEU A 13 -21.23 28.64 -11.47
C LEU A 13 -22.55 28.97 -10.73
N LEU A 14 -23.64 29.24 -11.45
CA LEU A 14 -24.94 29.50 -10.84
C LEU A 14 -26.03 28.84 -11.68
N LEU A 15 -26.29 27.55 -11.45
CA LEU A 15 -27.57 26.86 -11.68
C LEU A 15 -27.43 25.36 -11.32
N ALA A 16 -27.28 25.07 -10.03
CA ALA A 16 -27.58 23.74 -9.46
C ALA A 16 -27.92 23.86 -7.96
N CYS A 17 -28.79 24.81 -7.61
CA CYS A 17 -29.51 24.76 -6.34
C CYS A 17 -30.90 24.21 -6.64
N GLY A 18 -31.06 22.90 -6.50
CA GLY A 18 -32.36 22.25 -6.46
C GLY A 18 -32.97 22.40 -5.07
N GLU A 19 -34.17 22.95 -5.00
CA GLU A 19 -34.99 23.04 -3.79
C GLU A 19 -35.29 21.66 -3.22
N GLN A 20 -34.91 21.43 -1.96
CA GLN A 20 -35.59 20.47 -1.10
C GLN A 20 -35.84 21.13 0.26
N GLN A 21 -37.09 21.54 0.48
CA GLN A 21 -37.60 21.85 1.81
C GLN A 21 -37.75 20.53 2.59
N VAL A 22 -36.89 20.32 3.58
CA VAL A 22 -37.14 19.39 4.69
C VAL A 22 -36.90 20.15 5.99
N LYS A 23 -37.89 20.05 6.87
CA LYS A 23 -38.02 20.75 8.16
C LYS A 23 -36.90 20.36 9.14
N ASP A 24 -36.44 21.35 9.90
CA ASP A 24 -35.54 21.25 11.06
C ASP A 24 -35.84 20.08 12.00
N PRO A 25 -34.78 19.46 12.53
CA PRO A 25 -34.60 19.50 13.98
C PRO A 25 -33.17 19.92 14.40
N ASP A 26 -33.11 20.81 15.39
CA ASP A 26 -32.00 21.12 16.29
C ASP A 26 -30.60 21.28 15.67
N VAL A 27 -30.31 22.51 15.23
CA VAL A 27 -28.95 23.00 14.97
C VAL A 27 -28.17 23.06 16.28
N ALA A 28 -27.36 22.03 16.52
CA ALA A 28 -26.25 22.08 17.46
C ALA A 28 -25.28 23.19 17.02
N ALA A 29 -24.93 24.07 17.97
CA ALA A 29 -24.07 25.21 17.74
C ALA A 29 -22.78 24.84 17.00
N GLU A 30 -22.55 25.50 15.86
CA GLU A 30 -21.28 25.46 15.14
C GLU A 30 -20.13 25.83 16.09
N LYS A 31 -19.17 24.92 16.25
CA LYS A 31 -17.92 25.22 16.94
C LYS A 31 -17.18 26.31 16.14
N PRO A 32 -16.46 27.24 16.82
CA PRO A 32 -15.73 28.29 16.13
C PRO A 32 -14.74 27.70 15.15
N ILE A 33 -14.77 28.19 13.91
CA ILE A 33 -13.78 27.95 12.86
C ILE A 33 -12.41 28.32 13.45
N GLU A 34 -11.52 27.33 13.57
CA GLU A 34 -10.13 27.54 13.95
C GLU A 34 -9.52 28.61 13.04
N THR A 35 -8.96 29.63 13.67
CA THR A 35 -8.29 30.73 12.98
C THR A 35 -7.10 30.14 12.24
N SER A 36 -7.11 30.17 10.91
CA SER A 36 -5.99 29.66 10.12
C SER A 36 -4.75 30.48 10.44
N VAL A 37 -3.77 29.83 11.08
CA VAL A 37 -2.48 30.44 11.38
C VAL A 37 -1.78 30.67 10.04
N GLN A 38 -1.58 31.92 9.66
CA GLN A 38 -0.79 32.25 8.46
C GLN A 38 0.70 32.14 8.81
N LEU A 39 1.38 31.19 8.18
CA LEU A 39 2.83 31.02 8.28
C LEU A 39 3.55 32.11 7.47
N THR A 40 4.70 32.54 7.96
CA THR A 40 5.65 33.40 7.24
C THR A 40 6.38 32.60 6.15
N GLU A 41 6.99 33.30 5.17
CA GLU A 41 7.79 32.64 4.12
C GLU A 41 8.95 31.80 4.68
N GLU A 42 9.59 32.26 5.76
CA GLU A 42 10.67 31.53 6.45
C GLU A 42 10.15 30.25 7.14
N GLU A 43 8.96 30.31 7.75
CA GLU A 43 8.31 29.14 8.35
C GLU A 43 7.88 28.13 7.29
N ILE A 44 7.40 28.60 6.13
CA ILE A 44 7.05 27.74 4.98
C ILE A 44 8.30 27.04 4.44
N ASP A 45 9.41 27.76 4.24
CA ASP A 45 10.65 27.14 3.74
C ASP A 45 11.21 26.11 4.73
N THR A 46 11.16 26.43 6.03
CA THR A 46 11.57 25.53 7.10
C THR A 46 10.72 24.25 7.10
N LEU A 47 9.39 24.38 7.00
CA LEU A 47 8.49 23.23 6.93
C LEU A 47 8.75 22.38 5.68
N ARG A 48 8.94 23.02 4.52
CA ARG A 48 9.26 22.32 3.27
C ARG A 48 10.52 21.47 3.40
N GLN A 49 11.62 22.03 3.89
CA GLN A 49 12.88 21.29 4.08
C GLN A 49 12.71 20.12 5.07
N LYS A 50 11.94 20.35 6.14
CA LYS A 50 11.60 19.30 7.11
C LYS A 50 10.82 18.15 6.47
N CYS A 51 9.84 18.46 5.62
CA CYS A 51 9.04 17.45 4.93
C CYS A 51 9.80 16.75 3.82
N GLU A 52 10.65 17.43 3.07
CA GLU A 52 11.56 16.80 2.10
C GLU A 52 12.47 15.76 2.79
N ALA A 53 13.05 16.11 3.94
CA ALA A 53 13.87 15.20 4.72
C ALA A 53 13.07 14.02 5.31
N TYR A 54 11.81 14.26 5.68
CA TYR A 54 10.88 13.23 6.14
C TYR A 54 10.55 12.21 5.05
N TYR A 55 10.10 12.68 3.89
CA TYR A 55 9.73 11.83 2.76
C TYR A 55 10.93 11.06 2.19
N ALA A 56 12.12 11.69 2.16
CA ALA A 56 13.35 10.99 1.82
C ALA A 56 13.68 9.83 2.79
N GLY A 57 13.23 9.93 4.05
CA GLY A 57 13.35 8.86 5.05
C GLY A 57 12.29 7.76 4.91
N LEU A 58 11.09 8.08 4.41
CA LEU A 58 10.05 7.10 4.09
C LEU A 58 10.44 6.24 2.88
N HIS A 59 10.90 6.89 1.80
CA HIS A 59 11.23 6.23 0.53
C HIS A 59 12.74 6.19 0.32
N VAL A 60 13.45 5.45 1.17
CA VAL A 60 14.89 5.28 0.99
C VAL A 60 15.22 4.60 -0.35
N HIS A 61 16.43 4.81 -0.85
CA HIS A 61 16.89 4.14 -2.06
C HIS A 61 17.15 2.65 -1.82
N ASP A 62 16.96 1.81 -2.84
CA ASP A 62 17.15 0.35 -2.74
C ASP A 62 18.57 -0.04 -2.29
N SER A 63 19.58 0.77 -2.62
CA SER A 63 20.96 0.56 -2.13
C SER A 63 21.06 0.59 -0.60
N VAL A 64 20.24 1.40 0.09
CA VAL A 64 20.19 1.46 1.56
C VAL A 64 19.54 0.20 2.11
N ARG A 65 18.42 -0.25 1.51
CA ARG A 65 17.76 -1.51 1.87
C ARG A 65 18.68 -2.70 1.70
N ILE A 66 19.38 -2.77 0.55
CA ILE A 66 20.36 -3.82 0.22
C ILE A 66 21.50 -3.84 1.26
N ALA A 67 22.06 -2.67 1.60
CA ALA A 67 23.13 -2.57 2.60
C ALA A 67 22.69 -3.07 3.99
N TYR A 68 21.47 -2.71 4.42
CA TYR A 68 20.89 -3.24 5.65
C TYR A 68 20.72 -4.76 5.60
N LEU A 69 20.17 -5.30 4.52
CA LEU A 69 19.98 -6.74 4.34
C LEU A 69 21.32 -7.49 4.35
N ASP A 70 22.36 -6.94 3.74
CA ASP A 70 23.71 -7.51 3.78
C ASP A 70 24.28 -7.57 5.20
N LYS A 71 24.09 -6.51 5.98
CA LYS A 71 24.49 -6.49 7.40
C LYS A 71 23.76 -7.58 8.19
N VAL A 72 22.44 -7.68 8.04
CA VAL A 72 21.61 -8.68 8.74
C VAL A 72 21.99 -10.11 8.33
N LEU A 73 22.21 -10.35 7.03
CA LEU A 73 22.58 -11.67 6.51
C LEU A 73 24.00 -12.10 6.92
N ALA A 74 24.93 -11.15 7.03
CA ALA A 74 26.33 -11.39 7.40
C ALA A 74 26.56 -11.46 8.92
N ASP A 75 25.62 -10.98 9.74
CA ASP A 75 25.76 -10.99 11.19
C ASP A 75 25.81 -12.42 11.73
N ARG A 76 27.01 -12.83 12.18
CA ARG A 76 27.27 -14.14 12.78
C ARG A 76 26.60 -14.34 14.13
N LYS A 77 26.16 -13.26 14.78
CA LYS A 77 25.37 -13.31 16.02
C LYS A 77 23.87 -13.46 15.74
N SER A 78 23.42 -13.16 14.52
CA SER A 78 22.02 -13.35 14.14
C SER A 78 21.63 -14.82 14.30
N LYS A 79 20.45 -15.05 14.87
CA LYS A 79 19.87 -16.39 15.02
C LYS A 79 18.86 -16.66 13.91
N LEU A 80 19.10 -16.09 12.73
CA LEU A 80 18.23 -16.25 11.57
C LEU A 80 18.06 -17.72 11.27
N THR A 81 16.80 -18.13 11.14
CA THR A 81 16.46 -19.45 10.64
C THR A 81 16.79 -19.55 9.16
N GLU A 82 16.84 -20.78 8.63
CA GLU A 82 17.08 -21.00 7.20
C GLU A 82 15.97 -20.39 6.33
N ASN A 83 14.73 -20.47 6.79
CA ASN A 83 13.58 -19.85 6.13
C ASN A 83 13.75 -18.33 6.01
N ASN A 84 14.10 -17.67 7.12
CA ASN A 84 14.28 -16.22 7.15
C ASN A 84 15.52 -15.77 6.37
N ARG A 85 16.60 -16.55 6.38
CA ARG A 85 17.78 -16.29 5.55
C ARG A 85 17.42 -16.32 4.06
N ARG A 86 16.68 -17.35 3.62
CA ARG A 86 16.21 -17.45 2.24
C ARG A 86 15.27 -16.30 1.88
N PHE A 87 14.36 -15.95 2.78
CA PHE A 87 13.47 -14.81 2.60
C PHE A 87 14.22 -13.50 2.39
N LEU A 88 15.11 -13.12 3.31
CA LEU A 88 15.88 -11.87 3.22
C LEU A 88 16.79 -11.85 1.99
N THR A 89 17.31 -13.01 1.58
CA THR A 89 18.09 -13.14 0.35
C THR A 89 17.23 -12.86 -0.89
N GLN A 90 16.01 -13.42 -0.95
CA GLN A 90 15.07 -13.15 -2.04
C GLN A 90 14.62 -11.70 -2.04
N LEU A 91 14.32 -11.12 -0.87
CA LEU A 91 13.95 -9.70 -0.74
C LEU A 91 15.08 -8.78 -1.24
N LYS A 92 16.34 -9.10 -0.91
CA LYS A 92 17.51 -8.38 -1.44
C LYS A 92 17.60 -8.51 -2.97
N GLN A 93 17.39 -9.71 -3.49
CA GLN A 93 17.39 -9.95 -4.94
C GLN A 93 16.28 -9.16 -5.62
N ASP A 94 15.12 -9.02 -4.98
CA ASP A 94 14.02 -8.23 -5.48
C ASP A 94 14.47 -6.79 -5.69
N PHE A 95 15.09 -6.14 -4.69
CA PHE A 95 15.67 -4.80 -4.82
C PHE A 95 16.81 -4.67 -5.84
N THR A 96 17.55 -5.74 -6.08
CA THR A 96 18.67 -5.71 -7.03
C THR A 96 18.18 -5.80 -8.48
N THR A 97 17.01 -6.39 -8.70
CA THR A 97 16.49 -6.74 -10.03
C THR A 97 15.20 -6.01 -10.40
N SER A 98 14.58 -5.30 -9.46
CA SER A 98 13.40 -4.45 -9.66
C SER A 98 13.75 -3.21 -10.47
N THR A 99 13.91 -3.37 -11.78
CA THR A 99 13.85 -2.23 -12.71
C THR A 99 12.39 -2.06 -13.14
N PRO A 100 11.80 -0.84 -13.05
CA PRO A 100 10.42 -0.59 -13.48
C PRO A 100 10.14 -1.03 -14.93
N LYS A 101 11.17 -1.11 -15.78
CA LYS A 101 11.10 -1.53 -17.19
C LYS A 101 10.97 -3.06 -17.38
N GLN A 102 11.19 -3.86 -16.34
CA GLN A 102 10.98 -5.30 -16.33
C GLN A 102 10.32 -5.73 -15.01
N PRO A 103 9.09 -5.30 -14.76
CA PRO A 103 8.41 -5.65 -13.52
C PRO A 103 8.02 -7.12 -13.54
N ARG A 104 7.83 -7.66 -12.34
CA ARG A 104 7.38 -9.02 -12.09
C ARG A 104 5.96 -8.98 -11.59
N LEU A 105 5.23 -10.08 -11.79
CA LEU A 105 3.90 -10.21 -11.18
C LEU A 105 4.04 -10.06 -9.66
N THR A 106 3.05 -9.45 -9.02
CA THR A 106 3.01 -9.26 -7.57
C THR A 106 3.28 -10.57 -6.86
N ILE A 107 2.64 -11.67 -7.29
CA ILE A 107 2.79 -13.02 -6.72
C ILE A 107 4.16 -13.69 -6.95
N GLU A 108 5.07 -13.06 -7.70
CA GLU A 108 6.44 -13.55 -7.89
C GLU A 108 7.44 -12.94 -6.90
N GLN A 109 7.06 -11.86 -6.22
CA GLN A 109 7.85 -11.15 -5.21
C GLN A 109 8.00 -11.96 -3.90
N ALA A 110 8.88 -11.52 -2.99
CA ALA A 110 9.08 -12.17 -1.70
C ALA A 110 7.90 -11.98 -0.72
N LEU A 111 7.27 -10.79 -0.73
CA LEU A 111 6.13 -10.43 0.11
C LEU A 111 5.00 -9.86 -0.73
N PHE A 112 3.77 -10.08 -0.27
CA PHE A 112 2.56 -9.60 -0.92
C PHE A 112 1.63 -8.97 0.11
N PRO A 113 1.02 -7.81 -0.19
CA PRO A 113 0.04 -7.22 0.70
C PRO A 113 -1.26 -8.00 0.57
N VAL A 114 -1.93 -8.25 1.69
CA VAL A 114 -3.28 -8.81 1.71
C VAL A 114 -4.21 -7.80 2.36
N PHE A 115 -5.18 -7.33 1.60
CA PHE A 115 -6.18 -6.37 2.06
C PHE A 115 -7.58 -6.95 1.90
N ARG A 116 -8.45 -6.59 2.84
CA ARG A 116 -9.90 -6.73 2.71
C ARG A 116 -10.44 -5.38 2.28
N ILE A 117 -11.05 -5.34 1.11
CA ILE A 117 -11.70 -4.14 0.58
C ILE A 117 -13.21 -4.36 0.73
N PRO A 118 -13.99 -3.36 1.19
CA PRO A 118 -15.43 -3.49 1.33
C PRO A 118 -16.08 -4.02 0.05
N ASP A 119 -17.04 -4.94 0.23
CA ASP A 119 -17.77 -5.59 -0.87
C ASP A 119 -16.91 -6.38 -1.87
N GLN A 120 -15.62 -6.58 -1.59
CA GLN A 120 -14.72 -7.40 -2.40
C GLN A 120 -14.23 -8.63 -1.61
N PRO A 121 -13.91 -9.74 -2.30
CA PRO A 121 -13.22 -10.85 -1.67
C PRO A 121 -11.87 -10.42 -1.08
N LEU A 122 -11.46 -11.03 0.03
CA LEU A 122 -10.09 -10.90 0.54
C LEU A 122 -9.09 -11.39 -0.52
N GLY A 123 -8.02 -10.62 -0.75
CA GLY A 123 -7.05 -10.97 -1.78
C GLY A 123 -5.69 -10.32 -1.60
N ILE A 124 -4.73 -10.85 -2.35
CA ILE A 124 -3.43 -10.23 -2.53
C ILE A 124 -3.58 -9.09 -3.53
N ILE A 125 -3.12 -7.89 -3.17
CA ILE A 125 -3.26 -6.70 -4.02
C ILE A 125 -1.96 -6.38 -4.73
N GLY A 126 -2.03 -6.16 -6.04
CA GLY A 126 -0.95 -5.58 -6.84
C GLY A 126 -1.32 -4.17 -7.27
N GLN A 127 -0.48 -3.19 -6.97
CA GLN A 127 -0.71 -1.81 -7.38
C GLN A 127 -0.36 -1.61 -8.86
N ARG A 128 -1.11 -0.73 -9.52
CA ARG A 128 -0.81 -0.25 -10.86
C ARG A 128 0.38 0.71 -10.82
N ILE A 129 1.36 0.52 -11.69
CA ILE A 129 2.60 1.33 -11.72
C ILE A 129 2.64 2.16 -13.01
N PRO A 130 2.49 3.50 -12.95
CA PRO A 130 2.66 4.35 -14.12
C PRO A 130 4.14 4.64 -14.43
N ASP A 131 4.49 4.75 -15.72
CA ASP A 131 5.77 5.30 -16.18
C ASP A 131 5.75 6.84 -16.13
N MET A 132 6.32 7.41 -15.08
CA MET A 132 6.38 8.87 -14.90
C MET A 132 7.45 9.54 -15.78
N ASP A 133 8.36 8.78 -16.41
CA ASP A 133 9.41 9.34 -17.29
C ASP A 133 8.84 9.80 -18.65
N LYS A 134 7.60 9.39 -18.98
CA LYS A 134 6.89 9.75 -20.21
C LYS A 134 5.52 10.34 -19.89
N PRO A 135 5.46 11.55 -19.32
CA PRO A 135 4.21 12.12 -18.80
C PRO A 135 3.12 12.33 -19.88
N GLU A 136 3.48 12.33 -21.16
CA GLU A 136 2.54 12.49 -22.29
C GLU A 136 1.85 11.17 -22.69
N GLU A 137 2.36 10.01 -22.27
CA GLU A 137 1.80 8.69 -22.57
C GLU A 137 1.65 7.91 -21.25
N PHE A 138 0.44 7.82 -20.70
CA PHE A 138 0.18 6.95 -19.56
C PHE A 138 0.54 5.50 -19.94
N THR A 139 1.74 5.07 -19.55
CA THR A 139 2.24 3.73 -19.80
C THR A 139 2.19 2.97 -18.50
N ASP A 140 1.34 1.96 -18.45
CA ASP A 140 1.27 1.05 -17.31
C ASP A 140 2.44 0.07 -17.39
N LEU A 141 3.36 0.18 -16.44
CA LEU A 141 4.50 -0.71 -16.36
C LEU A 141 4.11 -2.07 -15.76
N SER A 142 3.00 -2.21 -15.05
CA SER A 142 2.66 -3.41 -14.28
C SER A 142 2.73 -4.70 -15.11
N ALA A 143 3.35 -5.75 -14.55
CA ALA A 143 3.45 -7.04 -15.23
C ALA A 143 2.06 -7.68 -15.45
N GLU A 144 1.13 -7.45 -14.53
CA GLU A 144 -0.26 -7.85 -14.63
C GLU A 144 -0.98 -7.15 -15.80
N ALA A 145 -0.75 -5.84 -15.98
CA ALA A 145 -1.32 -5.09 -17.08
C ALA A 145 -0.85 -5.65 -18.43
N ALA A 146 0.46 -5.88 -18.57
CA ALA A 146 1.04 -6.49 -19.77
C ALA A 146 0.48 -7.89 -20.04
N LEU A 147 0.27 -8.67 -18.98
CA LEU A 147 -0.31 -10.01 -19.06
C LEU A 147 -1.79 -9.95 -19.52
N LEU A 148 -2.60 -9.07 -18.93
CA LEU A 148 -4.00 -8.90 -19.27
C LEU A 148 -4.18 -8.37 -20.69
N GLN A 149 -3.39 -7.38 -21.10
CA GLN A 149 -3.42 -6.84 -22.46
C GLN A 149 -3.14 -7.93 -23.50
N LYS A 150 -2.19 -8.83 -23.23
CA LYS A 150 -1.88 -9.95 -24.12
C LYS A 150 -3.00 -10.98 -24.21
N TRP A 151 -3.75 -11.21 -23.13
CA TRP A 151 -4.75 -12.28 -23.04
C TRP A 151 -6.17 -11.82 -23.39
N VAL A 152 -6.61 -10.67 -22.87
CA VAL A 152 -7.96 -10.09 -23.09
C VAL A 152 -7.99 -9.15 -24.30
N GLY A 153 -6.84 -8.58 -24.71
CA GLY A 153 -6.77 -7.49 -25.68
C GLY A 153 -6.77 -6.11 -25.00
N PRO A 154 -6.71 -5.00 -25.78
CA PRO A 154 -6.47 -3.65 -25.26
C PRO A 154 -7.64 -3.05 -24.45
N ASP A 155 -8.87 -3.54 -24.63
CA ASP A 155 -10.07 -2.97 -24.01
C ASP A 155 -10.36 -3.48 -22.59
N TRP A 156 -9.45 -4.26 -22.00
CA TRP A 156 -9.64 -4.83 -20.66
C TRP A 156 -9.87 -3.77 -19.57
N ALA A 157 -9.27 -2.59 -19.75
CA ALA A 157 -9.40 -1.42 -18.87
C ALA A 157 -10.54 -0.46 -19.26
N ASN A 158 -11.36 -0.78 -20.26
CA ASN A 158 -12.52 0.02 -20.69
C ASN A 158 -13.85 -0.51 -20.10
N ASN A 159 -13.79 -1.43 -19.14
CA ASN A 159 -14.99 -1.86 -18.41
C ASN A 159 -15.39 -0.75 -17.43
N ASN A 160 -16.27 0.16 -17.87
CA ASN A 160 -16.82 1.31 -17.14
C ASN A 160 -17.63 0.98 -15.86
N GLY A 161 -17.34 -0.12 -15.15
CA GLY A 161 -17.98 -0.45 -13.88
C GLY A 161 -16.95 -0.54 -12.77
N THR A 162 -17.27 0.07 -11.62
CA THR A 162 -16.60 -0.11 -10.32
C THR A 162 -16.79 -1.53 -9.80
N ARG A 163 -16.29 -2.52 -10.54
CA ARG A 163 -16.45 -3.93 -10.21
C ARG A 163 -15.15 -4.69 -10.46
N LEU A 164 -14.87 -5.61 -9.56
CA LEU A 164 -13.78 -6.57 -9.72
C LEU A 164 -14.17 -7.59 -10.80
N VAL A 165 -13.33 -7.73 -11.83
CA VAL A 165 -13.48 -8.72 -12.90
C VAL A 165 -12.38 -9.76 -12.77
N HIS A 166 -12.74 -11.04 -12.67
CA HIS A 166 -11.79 -12.15 -12.57
C HIS A 166 -11.55 -12.84 -13.92
N TYR A 167 -10.32 -13.33 -14.09
CA TYR A 167 -9.83 -14.03 -15.27
C TYR A 167 -9.31 -15.42 -14.86
N PRO A 168 -10.19 -16.40 -14.60
CA PRO A 168 -9.80 -17.69 -14.01
C PRO A 168 -8.81 -18.49 -14.86
N GLU A 169 -8.96 -18.44 -16.19
CA GLU A 169 -8.12 -19.16 -17.16
C GLU A 169 -6.75 -18.50 -17.37
N LEU A 170 -6.61 -17.21 -17.03
CA LEU A 170 -5.38 -16.46 -17.28
C LEU A 170 -4.19 -17.07 -16.55
N LEU A 171 -4.36 -17.37 -15.26
CA LEU A 171 -3.28 -17.95 -14.45
C LEU A 171 -2.99 -19.41 -14.82
N GLU A 172 -3.94 -20.13 -15.42
CA GLU A 172 -3.69 -21.49 -15.93
C GLU A 172 -2.76 -21.46 -17.14
N SER A 173 -2.90 -20.44 -17.98
CA SER A 173 -2.00 -20.20 -19.11
C SER A 173 -0.58 -19.83 -18.64
N VAL A 174 -0.45 -19.00 -17.60
CA VAL A 174 0.86 -18.59 -17.05
C VAL A 174 1.53 -19.73 -16.28
N TYR A 175 0.75 -20.53 -15.55
CA TYR A 175 1.24 -21.60 -14.68
C TYR A 175 0.64 -22.97 -15.05
N PRO A 176 0.95 -23.51 -16.25
CA PRO A 176 0.35 -24.77 -16.73
C PRO A 176 0.76 -25.99 -15.89
N ALA A 177 1.90 -25.92 -15.21
CA ALA A 177 2.37 -26.96 -14.28
C ALA A 177 1.69 -26.88 -12.89
N GLY A 178 0.87 -25.85 -12.66
CA GLY A 178 0.13 -25.64 -11.42
C GLY A 178 0.34 -24.25 -10.83
N LYS A 179 -0.77 -23.62 -10.42
CA LYS A 179 -0.79 -22.28 -9.81
C LYS A 179 0.09 -22.21 -8.54
N PRO A 180 0.75 -21.07 -8.28
CA PRO A 180 1.72 -20.95 -7.19
C PRO A 180 1.08 -21.12 -5.81
N GLN A 181 1.86 -21.71 -4.90
CA GLN A 181 1.52 -21.78 -3.49
C GLN A 181 2.05 -20.56 -2.76
N VAL A 182 1.31 -20.10 -1.75
CA VAL A 182 1.68 -18.97 -0.91
C VAL A 182 1.48 -19.30 0.56
N TYR A 183 2.26 -18.64 1.40
CA TYR A 183 2.12 -18.63 2.85
C TYR A 183 1.32 -17.41 3.24
N LEU A 184 0.23 -17.61 3.96
CA LEU A 184 -0.71 -16.59 4.44
C LEU A 184 -0.43 -16.33 5.91
N TYR A 185 -0.12 -15.08 6.27
CA TYR A 185 0.25 -14.67 7.63
C TYR A 185 -0.85 -13.82 8.26
N THR A 186 -1.39 -14.31 9.38
CA THR A 186 -2.41 -13.62 10.17
C THR A 186 -1.80 -12.88 11.34
N THR A 187 -2.62 -12.26 12.19
CA THR A 187 -2.18 -11.72 13.49
C THR A 187 -1.67 -12.77 14.48
N LYS A 188 -1.89 -14.07 14.24
CA LYS A 188 -1.61 -15.14 15.21
C LYS A 188 -0.88 -16.35 14.62
N THR A 189 -1.01 -16.59 13.31
CA THR A 189 -0.58 -17.86 12.72
C THR A 189 -0.28 -17.76 11.23
N THR A 190 0.26 -18.86 10.70
CA THR A 190 0.55 -19.02 9.28
C THR A 190 -0.26 -20.15 8.69
N ARG A 191 -0.69 -20.00 7.44
CA ARG A 191 -1.36 -21.04 6.66
C ARG A 191 -0.73 -21.15 5.27
N LYS A 192 -0.89 -22.30 4.62
CA LYS A 192 -0.53 -22.46 3.20
C LYS A 192 -1.80 -22.39 2.38
N SER A 193 -1.75 -21.68 1.26
CA SER A 193 -2.82 -21.63 0.28
C SER A 193 -2.25 -21.67 -1.14
N ARG A 194 -3.13 -21.61 -2.12
CA ARG A 194 -2.79 -21.56 -3.53
C ARG A 194 -3.55 -20.41 -4.18
N ILE A 195 -2.88 -19.69 -5.06
CA ILE A 195 -3.51 -18.65 -5.89
C ILE A 195 -4.53 -19.33 -6.81
N LYS A 196 -5.74 -18.75 -6.89
CA LYS A 196 -6.84 -19.26 -7.70
C LYS A 196 -6.97 -18.47 -9.00
N GLU A 197 -7.18 -17.17 -8.89
CA GLU A 197 -7.53 -16.32 -10.03
C GLU A 197 -6.86 -14.96 -9.91
N LEU A 198 -6.62 -14.33 -11.05
CA LEU A 198 -6.23 -12.92 -11.14
C LEU A 198 -7.47 -12.14 -11.55
N GLY A 199 -7.79 -11.09 -10.82
CA GLY A 199 -8.79 -10.11 -11.19
C GLY A 199 -8.20 -8.71 -11.30
N PHE A 200 -8.98 -7.84 -11.92
CA PHE A 200 -8.68 -6.43 -12.03
C PHE A 200 -9.87 -5.63 -11.54
N TYR A 201 -9.60 -4.64 -10.70
CA TYR A 201 -10.56 -3.66 -10.24
C TYR A 201 -10.14 -2.29 -10.74
N GLN A 202 -11.11 -1.56 -11.25
CA GLN A 202 -10.96 -0.19 -11.68
C GLN A 202 -12.04 0.65 -11.02
N SER A 203 -11.66 1.78 -10.48
CA SER A 203 -12.59 2.77 -9.94
C SER A 203 -12.09 4.17 -10.20
N GLU A 204 -12.89 5.17 -9.83
CA GLU A 204 -12.49 6.56 -9.92
C GLU A 204 -11.21 6.84 -9.12
N CYS A 205 -11.00 6.15 -7.99
CA CYS A 205 -9.94 6.50 -7.03
C CYS A 205 -8.82 5.47 -6.90
N SER A 206 -9.06 4.23 -7.31
CA SER A 206 -8.05 3.17 -7.25
C SER A 206 -8.22 2.12 -8.34
N ASP A 207 -7.08 1.78 -8.94
CA ASP A 207 -6.91 0.68 -9.88
C ASP A 207 -5.92 -0.32 -9.30
N TYR A 208 -6.33 -1.58 -9.20
CA TYR A 208 -5.46 -2.61 -8.66
C TYR A 208 -5.76 -4.00 -9.23
N PHE A 209 -4.73 -4.83 -9.18
CA PHE A 209 -4.83 -6.25 -9.45
C PHE A 209 -5.15 -7.00 -8.17
N HIS A 210 -5.98 -8.03 -8.27
CA HIS A 210 -6.49 -8.78 -7.12
C HIS A 210 -6.30 -10.27 -7.36
N TYR A 211 -5.44 -10.90 -6.56
CA TYR A 211 -5.26 -12.34 -6.60
C TYR A 211 -6.06 -13.00 -5.48
N THR A 212 -7.01 -13.84 -5.86
CA THR A 212 -7.77 -14.67 -4.92
C THR A 212 -6.98 -15.92 -4.54
N PHE A 213 -7.26 -16.45 -3.37
CA PHE A 213 -6.67 -17.69 -2.88
C PHE A 213 -7.70 -18.53 -2.15
N ASP A 214 -7.36 -19.79 -1.88
CA ASP A 214 -8.22 -20.64 -1.07
C ASP A 214 -8.21 -20.19 0.40
N ALA A 215 -9.27 -19.45 0.78
CA ALA A 215 -9.47 -18.97 2.13
C ALA A 215 -10.29 -19.94 3.01
N GLN A 216 -10.73 -21.10 2.50
CA GLN A 216 -11.58 -22.04 3.25
C GLN A 216 -10.94 -22.57 4.55
N SER A 217 -9.62 -22.44 4.67
CA SER A 217 -8.87 -22.82 5.88
C SER A 217 -8.67 -21.70 6.90
N LEU A 218 -9.18 -20.48 6.64
CA LEU A 218 -9.09 -19.38 7.62
C LEU A 218 -10.13 -19.62 8.71
N GLN A 219 -9.67 -19.70 9.96
CA GLN A 219 -10.58 -19.76 11.10
C GLN A 219 -11.21 -18.38 11.32
N GLU A 220 -12.43 -18.37 11.83
CA GLU A 220 -13.11 -17.15 12.24
C GLU A 220 -12.27 -16.44 13.33
N GLY A 221 -11.96 -15.15 13.13
CA GLY A 221 -11.12 -14.36 14.05
C GLY A 221 -9.60 -14.42 13.82
N ASP A 222 -9.14 -15.02 12.71
CA ASP A 222 -7.76 -14.95 12.22
C ASP A 222 -7.64 -13.85 11.14
N GLU A 223 -7.16 -12.67 11.53
CA GLU A 223 -7.05 -11.50 10.65
C GLU A 223 -5.84 -11.66 9.73
N LEU A 224 -6.08 -11.86 8.43
CA LEU A 224 -5.03 -12.07 7.44
C LEU A 224 -4.38 -10.74 7.04
N LEU A 225 -3.05 -10.66 7.12
CA LEU A 225 -2.33 -9.39 6.97
C LEU A 225 -1.52 -9.33 5.68
N PHE A 226 -0.72 -10.36 5.41
CA PHE A 226 0.16 -10.40 4.26
C PHE A 226 0.39 -11.84 3.85
N ALA A 227 0.97 -12.00 2.66
CA ALA A 227 1.37 -13.29 2.16
C ALA A 227 2.83 -13.29 1.72
N SER A 228 3.43 -14.46 1.61
CA SER A 228 4.79 -14.63 1.12
C SER A 228 4.88 -15.86 0.23
N ARG A 229 5.74 -15.78 -0.78
CA ARG A 229 6.14 -16.95 -1.59
C ARG A 229 6.92 -17.96 -0.77
N LEU A 230 7.61 -17.49 0.26
CA LEU A 230 8.54 -18.27 1.08
C LEU A 230 7.96 -18.47 2.47
N PRO A 231 8.25 -19.61 3.13
CA PRO A 231 8.00 -19.71 4.55
C PRO A 231 8.90 -18.72 5.28
N LEU A 232 8.32 -18.04 6.25
CA LEU A 232 8.90 -17.15 7.24
C LEU A 232 8.67 -17.76 8.61
N ASP A 233 9.71 -17.71 9.44
CA ASP A 233 9.59 -18.02 10.86
C ASP A 233 9.41 -16.71 11.61
N LEU A 234 8.25 -16.53 12.22
CA LEU A 234 7.85 -15.31 12.89
C LEU A 234 7.66 -15.54 14.40
N THR A 235 8.01 -14.53 15.17
CA THR A 235 7.61 -14.41 16.57
C THR A 235 6.46 -13.43 16.64
N TYR A 236 5.24 -13.92 16.82
CA TYR A 236 4.05 -13.08 16.97
C TYR A 236 4.10 -12.33 18.30
N GLU A 237 4.31 -11.03 18.23
CA GLU A 237 4.39 -10.14 19.38
C GLU A 237 4.11 -8.70 18.96
N ASN A 238 3.40 -7.99 19.83
CA ASN A 238 3.35 -6.53 19.76
C ASN A 238 4.52 -5.99 20.58
N ASN A 239 5.18 -4.94 20.09
CA ASN A 239 6.29 -4.27 20.74
C ASN A 239 5.95 -2.79 20.96
N PRO A 240 5.35 -2.42 22.12
CA PRO A 240 4.94 -1.05 22.40
C PRO A 240 6.08 -0.03 22.38
N ALA A 241 7.31 -0.46 22.70
CA ALA A 241 8.48 0.42 22.65
C ALA A 241 8.85 0.77 21.21
N PHE A 242 8.83 -0.23 20.32
CA PHE A 242 9.03 0.00 18.88
C PHE A 242 7.87 0.81 18.28
N ASP A 243 6.62 0.49 18.63
CA ASP A 243 5.44 1.23 18.15
C ASP A 243 5.52 2.71 18.55
N SER A 244 5.92 2.98 19.79
CA SER A 244 6.06 4.34 20.33
C SER A 244 7.23 5.09 19.66
N TRP A 245 8.36 4.41 19.44
CA TRP A 245 9.47 4.97 18.66
C TRP A 245 9.03 5.31 17.23
N TYR A 246 8.36 4.38 16.55
CA TYR A 246 7.87 4.58 15.19
C TYR A 246 6.95 5.80 15.12
N LYS A 247 5.94 5.88 16.00
CA LYS A 247 5.00 7.02 16.05
C LYS A 247 5.68 8.34 16.38
N SER A 248 6.71 8.34 17.22
CA SER A 248 7.47 9.55 17.56
C SER A 248 8.29 10.13 16.40
N ASN A 249 8.52 9.35 15.35
CA ASN A 249 9.23 9.79 14.16
C ASN A 249 8.28 10.30 13.07
N LEU A 250 6.95 10.16 13.24
CA LEU A 250 5.96 10.70 12.31
C LEU A 250 5.94 12.23 12.36
N LEU A 251 5.70 12.85 11.20
CA LEU A 251 5.52 14.29 11.06
C LEU A 251 4.15 14.56 10.42
N PRO A 252 3.08 14.63 11.22
CA PRO A 252 1.72 14.84 10.72
C PRO A 252 1.57 16.12 9.90
N GLU A 253 2.33 17.17 10.21
CA GLU A 253 2.35 18.43 9.46
C GLU A 253 2.90 18.29 8.03
N CYS A 254 3.58 17.18 7.73
CA CYS A 254 4.06 16.86 6.40
C CYS A 254 3.09 16.00 5.60
N ALA A 255 2.07 15.43 6.22
CA ALA A 255 1.09 14.60 5.54
C ALA A 255 0.27 15.47 4.57
N ASP A 256 0.34 15.14 3.28
CA ASP A 256 -0.50 15.72 2.24
C ASP A 256 -1.92 15.12 2.26
N CYS A 257 -2.08 14.00 2.94
CA CYS A 257 -3.32 13.25 3.03
C CYS A 257 -3.48 12.50 4.37
N PRO A 258 -4.72 12.17 4.77
CA PRO A 258 -4.93 11.28 5.90
C PRO A 258 -4.24 9.92 5.66
N SER A 259 -3.31 9.57 6.56
CA SER A 259 -2.62 8.28 6.53
C SER A 259 -2.88 7.53 7.83
N SER A 260 -2.84 6.21 7.80
CA SER A 260 -3.02 5.38 9.00
C SER A 260 -1.71 5.06 9.71
N HIS A 261 -0.64 5.82 9.41
CA HIS A 261 0.69 5.63 10.02
C HIS A 261 0.68 5.78 11.54
N ASP A 262 -0.08 6.73 12.07
CA ASP A 262 -0.25 6.96 13.51
C ASP A 262 -0.93 5.77 14.22
N GLN A 263 -1.70 4.97 13.48
CA GLN A 263 -2.37 3.77 13.96
C GLN A 263 -1.57 2.49 13.75
N ALA A 264 -0.43 2.56 13.04
CA ALA A 264 0.41 1.40 12.78
C ALA A 264 0.93 0.79 14.08
N LYS A 265 0.90 -0.54 14.14
CA LYS A 265 1.38 -1.36 15.25
C LYS A 265 2.14 -2.57 14.74
N THR A 266 3.14 -2.97 15.49
CA THR A 266 3.86 -4.23 15.31
C THR A 266 2.93 -5.41 15.58
N VAL A 267 3.11 -6.49 14.81
CA VAL A 267 2.36 -7.75 14.98
C VAL A 267 3.26 -8.97 15.10
N ALA A 268 4.43 -8.91 14.46
CA ALA A 268 5.38 -9.99 14.50
C ALA A 268 6.79 -9.47 14.27
N LYS A 269 7.76 -10.13 14.91
CA LYS A 269 9.18 -9.96 14.64
C LYS A 269 9.69 -11.07 13.74
N LEU A 270 10.59 -10.76 12.80
CA LEU A 270 11.28 -11.78 12.03
C LEU A 270 12.22 -12.56 12.95
N THR A 271 11.96 -13.84 13.20
CA THR A 271 12.72 -14.63 14.18
C THR A 271 14.21 -14.65 13.82
N GLY A 272 15.04 -14.36 14.82
CA GLY A 272 16.49 -14.29 14.67
C GLY A 272 17.05 -12.90 14.37
N THR A 273 16.19 -11.88 14.34
CA THR A 273 16.54 -10.46 14.29
C THR A 273 16.15 -9.74 15.59
N GLU A 274 16.82 -8.63 15.89
CA GLU A 274 16.53 -7.81 17.08
C GLU A 274 15.52 -6.70 16.78
N ASN A 275 15.53 -6.13 15.57
CA ASN A 275 14.85 -4.87 15.27
C ASN A 275 14.10 -4.86 13.93
N LEU A 276 13.68 -6.02 13.41
CA LEU A 276 12.94 -6.13 12.16
C LEU A 276 11.53 -6.67 12.39
N TYR A 277 10.54 -5.81 12.21
CA TYR A 277 9.15 -6.08 12.57
C TYR A 277 8.21 -5.93 11.38
N PHE A 278 7.23 -6.82 11.32
CA PHE A 278 6.03 -6.62 10.53
C PHE A 278 5.09 -5.69 11.28
N MET A 279 4.59 -4.70 10.56
CA MET A 279 3.64 -3.71 11.05
C MET A 279 2.40 -3.68 10.17
N TYR A 280 1.29 -3.28 10.77
CA TYR A 280 0.05 -3.05 10.06
C TYR A 280 -0.73 -1.91 10.72
N ALA A 281 -1.48 -1.17 9.91
CA ALA A 281 -2.62 -0.40 10.36
C ALA A 281 -3.80 -0.93 9.56
N ASP A 282 -4.77 -1.53 10.25
CA ASP A 282 -5.96 -2.04 9.59
C ASP A 282 -7.19 -2.04 10.48
N ALA A 283 -8.31 -2.18 9.80
CA ALA A 283 -9.67 -2.06 10.21
C ALA A 283 -10.36 -3.43 10.04
N PHE A 284 -9.98 -4.42 10.84
CA PHE A 284 -10.61 -5.73 10.77
C PHE A 284 -11.87 -5.81 11.67
N PRO A 285 -12.91 -6.58 11.24
CA PRO A 285 -13.13 -7.11 9.91
C PRO A 285 -13.67 -6.07 8.92
N ASP A 286 -14.34 -5.02 9.43
CA ASP A 286 -14.85 -3.88 8.66
C ASP A 286 -14.82 -2.66 9.60
N ASN A 287 -13.81 -1.81 9.45
CA ASN A 287 -13.82 -0.49 10.07
C ASN A 287 -13.56 0.58 8.98
N GLN A 288 -14.55 1.45 8.79
CA GLN A 288 -14.47 2.55 7.82
C GLN A 288 -13.67 3.75 8.37
N GLU A 289 -13.12 3.67 9.58
CA GLU A 289 -12.37 4.75 10.22
C GLU A 289 -10.94 4.92 9.68
N LEU A 290 -10.42 3.95 8.92
CA LEU A 290 -9.08 4.05 8.35
C LEU A 290 -9.12 4.54 6.91
N HIS A 291 -8.49 5.70 6.70
CA HIS A 291 -8.30 6.29 5.37
C HIS A 291 -7.46 5.40 4.45
N THR A 292 -6.34 4.88 4.97
CA THR A 292 -5.31 4.23 4.17
C THR A 292 -4.69 3.06 4.95
N PRO A 293 -5.31 1.87 4.95
CA PRO A 293 -4.70 0.69 5.57
C PRO A 293 -3.32 0.41 4.97
N LEU A 294 -2.41 -0.04 5.83
CA LEU A 294 -1.02 -0.26 5.48
C LEU A 294 -0.48 -1.58 6.02
N ARG A 295 0.54 -2.09 5.35
CA ARG A 295 1.35 -3.24 5.70
C ARG A 295 2.80 -2.90 5.47
N ALA A 296 3.66 -3.27 6.42
CA ALA A 296 5.06 -2.95 6.29
C ALA A 296 5.96 -3.98 6.96
N LEU A 297 7.18 -4.07 6.46
CA LEU A 297 8.33 -4.69 7.12
C LEU A 297 9.32 -3.57 7.43
N VAL A 298 9.47 -3.25 8.71
CA VAL A 298 10.17 -2.05 9.18
C VAL A 298 11.34 -2.45 10.05
N ALA A 299 12.49 -1.88 9.75
CA ALA A 299 13.67 -1.91 10.61
C ALA A 299 13.89 -0.56 11.28
N GLN A 300 14.52 -0.58 12.46
CA GLN A 300 15.16 0.60 13.00
C GLN A 300 16.57 0.73 12.40
N GLY A 301 16.80 1.78 11.63
CA GLY A 301 18.09 2.14 11.06
C GLY A 301 19.10 2.53 12.13
N ASP A 302 20.39 2.45 11.77
CA ASP A 302 21.50 2.79 12.68
C ASP A 302 21.50 4.29 13.07
N ASP A 303 20.89 5.14 12.25
CA ASP A 303 20.68 6.57 12.48
C ASP A 303 19.46 6.87 13.34
N GLY A 304 18.77 5.83 13.84
CA GLY A 304 17.56 5.96 14.65
C GLY A 304 16.29 6.24 13.85
N LYS A 305 16.37 6.31 12.51
CA LYS A 305 15.19 6.44 11.63
C LYS A 305 14.62 5.08 11.27
N TRP A 306 13.36 5.02 10.84
CA TRP A 306 12.83 3.79 10.26
C TRP A 306 13.41 3.52 8.89
N LEU A 307 13.40 2.24 8.53
CA LEU A 307 13.78 1.74 7.23
C LEU A 307 12.70 0.74 6.79
N TYR A 308 11.88 1.15 5.81
CA TYR A 308 10.95 0.22 5.16
C TYR A 308 11.72 -0.71 4.24
N LEU A 309 11.78 -1.99 4.60
CA LEU A 309 12.24 -3.07 3.73
C LEU A 309 11.10 -3.65 2.90
N TRP A 310 9.87 -3.32 3.22
CA TRP A 310 8.70 -3.54 2.38
C TRP A 310 7.60 -2.64 2.93
N TYR A 311 6.84 -2.03 2.04
CA TYR A 311 5.74 -1.14 2.38
C TYR A 311 4.70 -1.26 1.30
N SER A 312 3.45 -1.37 1.73
CA SER A 312 2.30 -1.30 0.85
C SER A 312 1.13 -0.74 1.62
N ASP A 313 0.45 0.18 0.98
CA ASP A 313 -0.81 0.75 1.43
C ASP A 313 -1.86 0.60 0.33
N ILE A 314 -3.11 0.78 0.71
CA ILE A 314 -4.18 0.97 -0.23
C ILE A 314 -5.05 2.11 0.29
N ASP A 315 -5.28 3.08 -0.57
CA ASP A 315 -6.17 4.19 -0.26
C ASP A 315 -7.62 3.76 -0.49
N ASN A 316 -8.40 3.72 0.59
CA ASN A 316 -9.82 3.39 0.52
C ASN A 316 -10.70 4.65 0.43
N PHE A 317 -10.16 5.83 0.77
CA PHE A 317 -10.92 7.08 0.92
C PHE A 317 -10.42 8.23 0.03
N GLY A 318 -9.59 7.95 -0.97
CA GLY A 318 -9.44 8.77 -2.17
C GLY A 318 -8.70 10.08 -1.94
N CYS A 319 -7.53 10.04 -1.31
CA CYS A 319 -6.56 11.12 -1.37
C CYS A 319 -6.12 11.38 -2.82
N SER A 320 -6.10 10.33 -3.66
CA SER A 320 -5.91 10.41 -5.12
C SER A 320 -7.10 11.00 -5.89
N CYS A 321 -8.23 11.26 -5.23
CA CYS A 321 -9.48 11.82 -5.79
C CYS A 321 -9.84 13.22 -5.26
N LEU A 322 -9.05 13.80 -4.34
CA LEU A 322 -9.30 15.11 -3.72
C LEU A 322 -8.65 16.27 -4.46
#